data_AF-A0A3S2B3H0-F1
#
_entry.id   AF-A0A3S2B3H0-F1
#
_cell.length_a   1.000
_cell.length_b   1.000
_cell.length_c   1.000
_cell.angle_alpha   90.00
_cell.angle_beta   90.00
_cell.angle_gamma   90.00
#
_symmetry.space_group_name_H-M   'P 1'
#
loop_
_entity.id
_entity.type
_entity.pdbx_description
1 polymer ?
#
loop_
_entity_poly.entity_id
_entity_poly.type
_entity_poly.pdbx_seq_one_letter_code
_entity_poly.pdbx_strand_id
1 'polypeptide(L)' 'DWGVYGVPETFVIGKDGKIAYKHVGPLTPETVQALLLPQIDKALAAH' A
#
# COMPACT_ATOMS: atom_id res chain seq x y z
N ASP A 1 -18.93 17.48 -16.13
CA ASP A 1 -17.50 17.79 -15.98
C ASP A 1 -17.09 17.61 -14.52
N TRP A 2 -16.98 16.36 -14.06
CA TRP A 2 -16.59 16.04 -12.67
C TRP A 2 -15.60 14.87 -12.66
N GLY A 3 -14.69 14.89 -13.63
CA GLY A 3 -13.83 13.77 -14.05
C GLY A 3 -12.63 13.47 -13.13
N VAL A 4 -12.83 13.41 -11.82
CA VAL A 4 -11.86 12.77 -10.94
C VAL A 4 -12.61 11.84 -10.00
N TYR A 5 -12.82 10.61 -10.48
CA TYR A 5 -12.91 9.46 -9.57
C TYR A 5 -11.59 9.44 -8.81
N GLY A 6 -11.64 9.61 -7.48
CA GLY A 6 -10.45 9.75 -6.65
C GLY A 6 -9.39 8.68 -6.95
N VAL A 7 -8.12 9.06 -6.82
CA VAL A 7 -7.01 8.12 -6.98
C VAL A 7 -7.17 7.00 -5.94
N PRO A 8 -7.10 5.72 -6.32
CA PRO A 8 -7.24 4.64 -5.35
C PRO A 8 -6.08 4.67 -4.34
N GLU A 9 -6.38 4.25 -3.12
CA GLU A 9 -5.41 4.15 -2.03
C GLU A 9 -5.36 2.71 -1.51
N THR A 10 -4.16 2.19 -1.26
CA THR A 10 -3.94 0.86 -0.69
C THR A 10 -3.08 0.98 0.56
N PHE A 11 -3.44 0.26 1.62
CA PHE A 11 -2.75 0.32 2.90
C PHE A 11 -2.16 -1.05 3.25
N VAL A 12 -0.93 -1.03 3.77
CA VAL A 12 -0.34 -2.20 4.45
C VAL A 12 -0.53 -1.99 5.94
N ILE A 13 -1.19 -2.96 6.58
CA ILE A 13 -1.45 -2.94 8.02
C ILE A 13 -0.47 -3.90 8.70
N GLY A 14 0.23 -3.39 9.70
CA GLY A 14 1.17 -4.16 10.52
C GLY A 14 0.46 -5.08 11.51
N LYS A 15 1.23 -5.98 12.14
CA LYS A 15 0.71 -6.94 13.14
C LYS A 15 0.10 -6.27 14.37
N ASP A 16 0.51 -5.03 14.66
CA ASP A 16 -0.01 -4.21 15.75
C ASP A 16 -1.32 -3.46 15.38
N GLY A 17 -1.87 -3.73 14.18
CA GLY A 17 -3.07 -3.09 13.68
C GLY A 17 -2.87 -1.66 13.17
N LYS A 18 -1.64 -1.15 13.12
CA LYS A 18 -1.34 0.19 12.60
C LYS A 18 -1.02 0.18 11.11
N ILE A 19 -1.22 1.32 10.46
CA ILE A 19 -0.79 1.53 9.09
C ILE A 19 0.73 1.54 9.06
N ALA A 20 1.33 0.52 8.42
CA ALA A 20 2.76 0.45 8.17
C ALA A 20 3.15 1.19 6.90
N TYR A 21 2.26 1.23 5.89
CA TYR A 21 2.49 1.92 4.63
C TYR A 21 1.19 2.30 3.92
N LYS A 22 1.22 3.38 3.13
CA LYS A 22 0.14 3.83 2.25
C LYS A 22 0.68 4.02 0.82
N HIS A 23 0.04 3.36 -0.13
CA HIS A 23 0.21 3.57 -1.57
C HIS A 23 -0.94 4.41 -2.11
N VAL A 24 -0.62 5.41 -2.94
CA VAL A 24 -1.60 6.25 -3.64
C VAL A 24 -1.36 6.09 -5.14
N GLY A 25 -2.36 5.56 -5.85
CA GLY A 25 -2.25 5.29 -7.27
C GLY A 25 -2.84 3.94 -7.66
N PRO A 26 -3.00 3.68 -8.96
CA PRO A 26 -3.43 2.39 -9.47
C PRO A 26 -2.57 1.26 -8.91
N LEU A 27 -3.20 0.12 -8.65
CA LEU A 27 -2.52 -1.09 -8.24
C LEU A 27 -2.16 -1.89 -9.50
N THR A 28 -0.87 -1.92 -9.83
CA THR A 28 -0.31 -2.70 -10.94
C THR A 28 0.63 -3.79 -10.42
N PRO A 29 0.90 -4.87 -11.19
CA PRO A 29 1.87 -5.89 -10.80
C PRO A 29 3.25 -5.31 -10.46
N GLU A 30 3.69 -4.27 -11.17
CA GLU A 30 4.93 -3.56 -10.89
C GLU A 30 4.88 -2.86 -9.53
N THR A 31 3.81 -2.09 -9.24
CA THR A 31 3.68 -1.42 -7.93
C THR A 31 3.57 -2.43 -6.79
N VAL A 32 2.97 -3.60 -7.02
CA VAL A 32 2.92 -4.67 -6.03
C VAL A 32 4.33 -5.17 -5.73
N GLN A 33 5.09 -5.52 -6.76
CA GLN A 33 6.42 -6.10 -6.61
C GLN A 33 7.45 -5.10 -6.07
N ALA A 34 7.46 -3.89 -6.61
CA ALA A 34 8.46 -2.88 -6.28
C ALA A 34 8.15 -2.09 -5.02
N LEU A 35 6.85 -1.90 -4.68
CA LEU A 35 6.43 -1.05 -3.57
C LEU A 35 5.77 -1.85 -2.46
N LEU A 36 4.74 -2.65 -2.73
CA LEU A 36 3.95 -3.26 -1.66
C LEU A 36 4.63 -4.45 -0.97
N LEU A 37 5.16 -5.41 -1.73
CA LEU A 37 5.80 -6.61 -1.15
C LEU A 37 6.94 -6.25 -0.18
N PRO A 38 7.87 -5.32 -0.50
CA PRO A 38 8.89 -4.91 0.45
C PRO A 38 8.34 -4.27 1.73
N GLN A 39 7.19 -3.58 1.65
CA GLN A 39 6.56 -2.96 2.83
C GLN A 39 5.79 -3.99 3.66
N ILE A 40 5.23 -5.01 3.03
CA ILE A 40 4.66 -6.17 3.71
C ILE A 40 5.76 -6.92 4.48
N ASP A 41 6.90 -7.20 3.86
CA ASP A 41 8.02 -7.87 4.52
C ASP A 41 8.53 -7.08 5.73
N LYS A 42 8.66 -5.75 5.59
CA LYS A 42 8.99 -4.86 6.72
C LYS A 42 7.93 -4.90 7.82
N ALA A 43 6.65 -4.86 7.45
CA ALA A 43 5.55 -4.92 8.40
C ALA A 43 5.49 -6.26 9.15
N LEU A 44 5.92 -7.35 8.51
CA LEU A 44 6.04 -8.67 9.13
C LEU A 44 7.27 -8.79 10.05
N ALA A 45 8.36 -8.11 9.73
CA ALA A 45 9.59 -8.11 10.51
C ALA A 45 9.56 -7.17 11.73
N ALA A 46 8.63 -6.20 11.76
CA ALA A 46 8.42 -5.33 12.91
C ALA A 46 7.82 -6.11 14.09
N HIS A 47 8.34 -5.88 15.30
CA HIS A 47 7.94 -6.51 16.57
C HIS A 47 6.94 -5.64 17.34
#